data_AF-A0A3N8I202-F1
#
_entry.id   AF-A0A3N8I202-F1
#
_cell.length_a   1.000
_cell.length_b   1.000
_cell.length_c   1.000
_cell.angle_alpha   90.00
_cell.angle_beta   90.00
_cell.angle_gamma   90.00
#
_symmetry.space_group_name_H-M   'P 1'
#
loop_
_entity.id
_entity.type
_entity.pdbx_description
1 polymer ?
#
loop_
_entity_poly.entity_id
_entity_poly.type
_entity_poly.pdbx_seq_one_letter_code
_entity_poly.pdbx_strand_id
1 'polypeptide(L)' 'MERIEGSQWCTKVEAAWNPKWIGTMRCRELRVSGDRLEVLTPWRQMPNWPATTRSIITFERDTPNPAR' A
#
# COMPACT_ATOMS: atom_id res chain seq x y z
N MET A 1 -2.96 12.92 7.95
CA MET A 1 -2.57 12.25 9.21
C MET A 1 -2.22 10.82 8.88
N GLU A 2 -1.02 10.41 9.27
CA GLU A 2 -0.50 9.07 9.04
C GLU A 2 -0.19 8.43 10.39
N ARG A 3 -0.43 7.13 10.52
CA ARG A 3 -0.17 6.39 11.75
C ARG A 3 0.44 5.04 11.43
N ILE A 4 1.48 4.65 12.16
CA ILE A 4 2.07 3.32 12.12
C ILE A 4 1.86 2.64 13.47
N GLU A 5 1.29 1.44 13.46
CA GLU A 5 1.09 0.59 14.65
C GLU A 5 1.53 -0.84 14.30
N GLY A 6 2.66 -1.27 14.86
CA GLY A 6 3.24 -2.59 14.53
C GLY A 6 3.53 -2.72 13.03
N SER A 7 2.92 -3.71 12.39
CA SER A 7 3.01 -3.94 10.94
C SER A 7 1.92 -3.24 10.13
N GLN A 8 1.16 -2.31 10.72
CA GLN A 8 0.11 -1.58 10.02
C GLN A 8 0.48 -0.12 9.80
N TRP A 9 0.25 0.36 8.58
CA TRP A 9 0.33 1.78 8.23
C TRP A 9 -1.05 2.26 7.75
N CYS A 10 -1.62 3.20 8.49
CA CYS A 10 -2.90 3.82 8.20
C CYS A 10 -2.70 5.26 7.69
N THR A 11 -3.33 5.57 6.56
CA THR A 11 -3.31 6.92 5.98
C THR A 11 -4.72 7.41 5.67
N LYS A 12 -4.94 8.72 5.82
CA LYS A 12 -6.13 9.38 5.30
C LYS A 12 -5.92 9.63 3.81
N VAL A 13 -6.79 9.10 2.97
CA VAL A 13 -6.68 9.25 1.52
C VAL A 13 -7.00 10.69 1.12
N GLU A 14 -6.02 11.40 0.59
CA GLU A 14 -6.19 12.79 0.14
C GLU A 14 -6.61 12.88 -1.33
N ALA A 15 -6.10 11.97 -2.17
CA ALA A 15 -6.46 11.88 -3.58
C ALA A 15 -6.59 10.42 -4.01
N ALA A 16 -7.58 10.14 -4.85
CA ALA A 16 -7.80 8.84 -5.47
C ALA A 16 -8.61 9.00 -6.76
N TRP A 17 -8.41 8.11 -7.72
CA TRP A 17 -9.21 8.06 -8.94
C TRP A 17 -10.70 7.80 -8.66
N ASN A 18 -11.01 7.07 -7.58
CA ASN A 18 -12.37 6.86 -7.11
C ASN A 18 -12.70 7.90 -6.02
N PRO A 19 -13.60 8.87 -6.29
CA PRO A 19 -13.92 9.94 -5.34
C PRO A 19 -14.43 9.44 -3.99
N LYS A 20 -15.10 8.27 -3.95
CA LYS A 20 -15.61 7.68 -2.70
C LYS A 20 -14.53 7.27 -1.72
N TRP A 21 -13.27 7.20 -2.15
CA TRP A 21 -12.16 6.84 -1.28
C TRP A 21 -11.52 8.06 -0.62
N ILE A 22 -11.70 9.25 -1.18
CA ILE A 22 -11.16 10.49 -0.63
C ILE A 22 -11.74 10.73 0.77
N GLY A 23 -10.89 11.10 1.72
CA GLY A 23 -11.24 11.32 3.12
C GLY A 23 -11.34 10.06 3.98
N THR A 24 -11.32 8.86 3.38
CA THR A 24 -11.36 7.60 4.14
C THR A 24 -10.02 7.28 4.78
N MET A 25 -10.04 6.57 5.92
CA MET A 25 -8.84 5.99 6.51
C MET A 25 -8.57 4.62 5.89
N ARG A 26 -7.33 4.40 5.42
CA ARG A 26 -6.91 3.13 4.80
C ARG A 26 -5.67 2.60 5.49
N CYS A 27 -5.83 1.47 6.16
CA CYS A 27 -4.74 0.72 6.77
C CYS A 27 -4.20 -0.34 5.80
N ARG A 28 -2.88 -0.46 5.74
CA ARG A 28 -2.13 -1.41 4.94
C ARG A 28 -1.23 -2.23 5.85
N GLU A 29 -1.07 -3.51 5.52
CA GLU A 29 -0.07 -4.35 6.17
C GLU A 29 1.28 -4.14 5.50
N LEU A 30 2.34 -4.03 6.30
CA LEU A 30 3.72 -3.93 5.86
C LEU A 30 4.45 -5.23 6.18
N ARG A 31 5.16 -5.78 5.19
CA ARG A 31 6.05 -6.93 5.37
C ARG A 31 7.44 -6.58 4.87
N VAL A 32 8.42 -6.62 5.76
CA VAL A 32 9.83 -6.43 5.43
C VAL A 32 10.51 -7.79 5.39
N SER A 33 11.28 -8.06 4.33
CA SER A 33 12.04 -9.30 4.16
C SER A 33 13.36 -8.99 3.48
N GLY A 34 14.44 -8.93 4.27
CA GLY A 34 15.75 -8.48 3.79
C GLY A 34 15.67 -7.05 3.25
N ASP A 35 16.00 -6.90 1.97
CA ASP A 35 15.98 -5.61 1.25
C ASP A 35 14.65 -5.29 0.55
N ARG A 36 13.63 -6.12 0.77
CA ARG A 36 12.31 -5.99 0.18
C ARG A 36 11.27 -5.52 1.18
N LEU A 37 10.43 -4.57 0.76
CA LEU A 37 9.22 -4.15 1.47
C LEU A 37 7.99 -4.44 0.62
N GLU A 38 7.01 -5.14 1.19
CA GLU A 38 5.67 -5.31 0.60
C GLU A 38 4.64 -4.50 1.38
N VAL A 39 3.81 -3.75 0.66
CA VAL A 39 2.65 -3.02 1.19
C VAL A 39 1.38 -3.68 0.66
N LEU A 40 0.61 -4.27 1.56
CA LEU A 40 -0.58 -5.05 1.22
C LEU A 40 -1.84 -4.28 1.57
N THR A 41 -2.75 -4.20 0.61
CA THR A 41 -4.10 -3.73 0.87
C THR A 41 -4.96 -4.83 1.49
N PRO A 42 -5.96 -4.51 2.34
CA PRO A 42 -7.03 -5.45 2.64
C PRO A 42 -7.70 -5.95 1.37
N TRP A 43 -8.28 -7.15 1.42
CA TRP A 43 -9.16 -7.64 0.37
C TRP A 43 -10.32 -6.67 0.18
N ARG A 44 -10.61 -6.32 -1.08
CA ARG A 44 -11.69 -5.39 -1.43
C ARG A 44 -12.30 -5.75 -2.78
N GLN A 45 -13.59 -5.49 -2.90
CA GLN A 45 -14.26 -5.47 -4.20
C GLN A 45 -13.76 -4.26 -4.99
N MET A 46 -13.39 -4.49 -6.25
CA MET A 46 -12.95 -3.41 -7.12
C MET A 46 -14.11 -2.88 -7.94
N PRO A 47 -14.27 -1.55 -8.08
CA PRO A 47 -15.41 -1.00 -8.80
C PRO A 47 -15.51 -1.46 -10.26
N ASN A 48 -14.40 -1.89 -10.85
CA ASN A 48 -14.25 -2.24 -12.26
C ASN A 48 -13.99 -3.73 -12.53
N TRP A 49 -13.93 -4.58 -11.51
CA TRP A 49 -13.73 -6.03 -11.69
C TRP A 49 -14.70 -6.81 -10.79
N PRO A 50 -15.36 -7.87 -11.30
CA PRO A 50 -16.35 -8.64 -10.55
C PRO A 50 -15.71 -9.64 -9.56
N ALA A 51 -14.55 -9.30 -8.99
CA ALA A 51 -13.81 -10.18 -8.10
C ALA A 51 -13.23 -9.43 -6.88
N THR A 52 -13.13 -10.15 -5.77
CA THR A 52 -12.40 -9.68 -4.59
C THR A 52 -10.91 -9.70 -4.89
N THR A 53 -10.26 -8.55 -4.81
CA THR A 53 -8.83 -8.41 -5.11
C THR A 53 -8.09 -7.73 -3.96
N ARG A 54 -6.77 -7.90 -3.94
CA ARG A 54 -5.85 -7.07 -3.16
C ARG A 54 -4.69 -6.65 -4.03
N SER A 55 -4.14 -5.49 -3.74
CA SER A 55 -2.91 -4.99 -4.35
C SER A 55 -1.76 -5.24 -3.39
N ILE A 56 -0.61 -5.64 -3.94
CA ILE A 56 0.65 -5.78 -3.23
C ILE A 56 1.63 -4.86 -3.96
N ILE A 57 2.12 -3.85 -3.27
CA ILE A 57 3.15 -2.96 -3.81
C ILE A 57 4.48 -3.40 -3.22
N THR A 58 5.43 -3.72 -4.08
CA THR A 58 6.75 -4.20 -3.68
C THR A 58 7.79 -3.14 -3.97
N PHE A 59 8.60 -2.83 -2.97
CA PHE A 59 9.79 -1.98 -3.08
C PHE A 59 11.01 -2.86 -2.84
N GLU A 60 12.02 -2.70 -3.69
CA GLU A 60 13.34 -3.29 -3.51
C GLU A 60 14.31 -2.15 -3.18
N ARG A 61 15.24 -2.38 -2.26
CA ARG A 61 16.33 -1.44 -2.01
C ARG A 61 17.15 -1.31 -3.30
N ASP A 62 17.29 -0.09 -3.78
CA ASP A 62 18.27 0.20 -4.81
C ASP A 62 19.66 0.01 -4.20
N THR A 63 20.39 -1.01 -4.64
CA THR A 63 21.80 -1.13 -4.33
C THR A 63 22.53 -0.10 -5.19
N PRO A 64 23.35 0.80 -4.61
CA PRO A 64 24.07 1.77 -5.41
C PRO A 64 24.87 1.05 -6.49
N ASN A 65 24.50 1.25 -7.75
CA ASN A 65 25.31 0.78 -8.86
C ASN A 65 26.54 1.70 -8.91
N PRO A 66 27.77 1.20 -8.70
CA PRO A 66 28.97 2.03 -8.75
C PRO A 66 29.24 2.67 -10.12
N ALA A 67 28.43 2.35 -11.15
CA ALA A 67 28.52 2.89 -12.50
C ALA A 67 27.44 3.95 -12.86
N ARG A 68 26.68 4.48 -11.88
CA ARG A 68 25.73 5.60 -12.09
C ARG A 68 26.14 6.85 -11.32
#